data_AF-A0A1Q6XWG2-F1
#
_entry.id   AF-A0A1Q6XWG2-F1
#
_cell.length_a   1.000
_cell.length_b   1.000
_cell.length_c   1.000
_cell.angle_alpha   90.00
_cell.angle_beta   90.00
_cell.angle_gamma   90.00
#
_symmetry.space_group_name_H-M   'P 1'
#
loop_
_entity.id
_entity.type
_entity.pdbx_description
1 polymer ?
#
loop_
_entity_poly.entity_id
_entity_poly.type
_entity_poly.pdbx_seq_one_letter_code
_entity_poly.pdbx_strand_id
1 'polypeptide(L)'
;MNAQQEGEVQLWLTKGAKPEFGPNVMVFDSSMPSQAIQKQIDAVYATQEHNEFGQQRNALLFLPGDYSVDVPVGFYTEVIGLGASPDATRIAGNVHADANHEHNNATTTFWRAAEGLSIKAAGGTMQWAVSQAVSLRRMHVRGDLVLHQNRGWASGGWMSDSLVDGNVDSGSQQQWISRNCDWKSWTGSNWNMVFVGVAHPPEGAWPSPPYTKVARTPVVREKPFLQVNAAGEFSVRVPELSSDGVGITFRGGETAGETIPIARFYIARPDVDTVETINAQLHQGKNLILTPGIYELTAPIRATRPHTVVLGLGFATLRPMKGTAAMTTADVDGIEIAGLLFDAGPSESPVLLEVGPEGSRARHAKDPITLHDVFFRVGGAGVGRAKVNLRINSNDTLVDHTWIWRADHGAGVG
;
A
#
# COMPACT_ATOMS: atom_id res chain seq x y z
N MET A 1 -60.34 -28.41 -10.65
CA MET A 1 -59.94 -27.29 -11.52
C MET A 1 -59.69 -26.08 -10.62
N ASN A 2 -58.52 -25.47 -10.45
CA ASN A 2 -57.13 -25.71 -10.84
C ASN A 2 -56.30 -25.01 -9.74
N ALA A 3 -55.52 -25.74 -8.94
CA ALA A 3 -54.06 -25.66 -8.91
C ALA A 3 -53.42 -24.85 -10.05
N GLN A 4 -52.88 -23.66 -9.73
CA GLN A 4 -51.73 -23.02 -10.40
C GLN A 4 -51.44 -21.66 -9.73
N GLN A 5 -50.52 -21.65 -8.76
CA GLN A 5 -49.55 -20.56 -8.50
C GLN A 5 -48.69 -20.92 -7.27
N GLU A 6 -48.11 -22.12 -7.30
CA GLU A 6 -46.92 -22.45 -6.53
C GLU A 6 -45.80 -22.69 -7.54
N GLY A 7 -44.64 -22.08 -7.31
CA GLY A 7 -43.41 -22.36 -8.04
C GLY A 7 -43.05 -21.33 -9.10
N GLU A 8 -42.35 -20.28 -8.68
CA GLU A 8 -41.11 -19.79 -9.32
C GLU A 8 -40.58 -18.57 -8.55
N VAL A 9 -40.05 -18.82 -7.35
CA VAL A 9 -39.01 -17.93 -6.82
C VAL A 9 -37.75 -18.30 -7.58
N GLN A 10 -37.56 -17.66 -8.74
CA GLN A 10 -36.31 -17.75 -9.49
C GLN A 10 -35.19 -17.17 -8.64
N LEU A 11 -34.41 -18.09 -8.07
CA LEU A 11 -33.10 -17.85 -7.48
C LEU A 11 -32.15 -17.44 -8.61
N TRP A 12 -32.16 -16.16 -8.98
CA TRP A 12 -31.08 -15.60 -9.78
C TRP A 12 -29.86 -15.47 -8.87
N LEU A 13 -28.99 -16.48 -8.90
CA LEU A 13 -27.59 -16.32 -8.53
C LEU A 13 -27.02 -15.20 -9.43
N THR A 14 -26.98 -14.00 -8.88
CA THR A 14 -26.41 -12.84 -9.56
C THR A 14 -24.93 -13.09 -9.78
N LYS A 15 -24.50 -12.96 -11.03
CA LYS A 15 -23.12 -12.66 -11.43
C LYS A 15 -22.56 -11.65 -10.40
N GLY A 16 -21.47 -12.01 -9.71
CA GLY A 16 -21.06 -11.42 -8.43
C GLY A 16 -21.21 -9.90 -8.38
N ALA A 17 -22.04 -9.42 -7.46
CA ALA A 17 -22.18 -7.98 -7.23
C ALA A 17 -20.81 -7.39 -6.85
N LYS A 18 -20.44 -6.27 -7.49
CA LYS A 18 -19.19 -5.55 -7.17
C LYS A 18 -19.19 -5.19 -5.68
N PRO A 19 -18.08 -5.40 -4.94
CA PRO A 19 -18.02 -5.02 -3.54
C PRO A 19 -18.23 -3.51 -3.39
N GLU A 20 -18.98 -3.12 -2.36
CA GLU A 20 -19.24 -1.70 -2.08
C GLU A 20 -18.09 -1.11 -1.27
N PHE A 21 -17.08 -0.60 -1.97
CA PHE A 21 -15.90 0.04 -1.34
C PHE A 21 -16.16 1.49 -0.87
N GLY A 22 -17.36 2.01 -1.06
CA GLY A 22 -17.71 3.38 -0.70
C GLY A 22 -17.24 4.44 -1.72
N PRO A 23 -17.50 5.72 -1.45
CA PRO A 23 -17.38 6.80 -2.44
C PRO A 23 -15.94 7.20 -2.78
N ASN A 24 -14.98 6.88 -1.90
CA ASN A 24 -13.58 7.27 -2.04
C ASN A 24 -12.74 6.24 -2.83
N VAL A 25 -13.40 5.22 -3.38
CA VAL A 25 -12.79 4.21 -4.24
C VAL A 25 -13.38 4.32 -5.64
N MET A 26 -12.53 4.64 -6.60
CA MET A 26 -12.90 4.72 -8.01
C MET A 26 -12.47 3.43 -8.69
N VAL A 27 -13.43 2.66 -9.21
CA VAL A 27 -13.15 1.41 -9.94
C VAL A 27 -13.35 1.63 -11.44
N PHE A 28 -12.25 1.60 -12.19
CA PHE A 28 -12.23 1.82 -13.62
C PHE A 28 -12.23 0.50 -14.39
N ASP A 29 -13.11 0.41 -15.39
CA ASP A 29 -13.18 -0.70 -16.34
C ASP A 29 -12.62 -0.24 -17.69
N SER A 30 -11.90 -1.11 -18.41
CA SER A 30 -11.27 -0.74 -19.68
C SER A 30 -12.27 -0.44 -20.81
N SER A 31 -13.55 -0.78 -20.64
CA SER A 31 -14.61 -0.37 -21.56
C SER A 31 -15.07 1.08 -21.34
N MET A 32 -14.67 1.74 -20.24
CA MET A 32 -15.00 3.14 -20.00
C MET A 32 -14.21 4.03 -20.97
N PRO A 33 -14.81 5.10 -21.53
CA PRO A 33 -14.07 6.04 -22.35
C PRO A 33 -12.90 6.67 -21.58
N SER A 34 -11.70 6.68 -22.15
CA SER A 34 -10.49 7.18 -21.46
C SER A 34 -10.65 8.61 -20.94
N GLN A 35 -11.37 9.48 -21.65
CA GLN A 35 -11.67 10.85 -21.20
C GLN A 35 -12.53 10.89 -19.92
N ALA A 36 -13.43 9.92 -19.73
CA ALA A 36 -14.26 9.82 -18.54
C ALA A 36 -13.47 9.30 -17.33
N ILE A 37 -12.52 8.39 -17.56
CA ILE A 37 -11.55 7.95 -16.55
C ILE A 37 -10.64 9.12 -16.17
N GLN A 38 -10.05 9.78 -17.17
CA GLN A 38 -9.15 10.93 -16.97
C GLN A 38 -9.82 12.03 -16.15
N LYS A 39 -11.06 12.39 -16.46
CA LYS A 39 -11.81 13.41 -15.70
C LYS A 39 -11.93 13.09 -14.20
N GLN A 40 -12.06 11.81 -13.84
CA GLN A 40 -12.13 11.40 -12.43
C GLN A 40 -10.75 11.45 -11.77
N ILE A 41 -9.70 11.00 -12.48
CA ILE A 41 -8.31 11.12 -12.05
C ILE A 41 -7.95 12.58 -11.78
N ASP A 42 -8.24 13.48 -12.73
CA ASP A 42 -7.94 14.91 -12.64
C ASP A 42 -8.66 15.55 -11.44
N ALA A 43 -9.90 15.14 -11.16
CA ALA A 43 -10.65 15.65 -10.01
C ALA A 43 -10.04 15.22 -8.67
N VAL A 44 -9.56 13.97 -8.58
CA VAL A 44 -8.82 13.50 -7.39
C VAL A 44 -7.50 14.26 -7.26
N TYR A 45 -6.72 14.36 -8.33
CA TYR A 45 -5.43 15.04 -8.31
C TYR A 45 -5.57 16.52 -7.93
N ALA A 46 -6.52 17.25 -8.51
CA ALA A 46 -6.77 18.65 -8.16
C ALA A 46 -7.13 18.85 -6.68
N THR A 47 -7.72 17.84 -6.04
CA THR A 47 -7.98 17.86 -4.60
C THR A 47 -6.73 17.51 -3.79
N GLN A 48 -5.89 16.59 -4.29
CA GLN A 48 -4.81 15.96 -3.53
C GLN A 48 -3.41 16.52 -3.79
N GLU A 49 -3.18 17.30 -4.85
CA GLU A 49 -1.87 17.80 -5.27
C GLU A 49 -1.12 18.50 -4.13
N HIS A 50 -1.80 19.41 -3.42
CA HIS A 50 -1.23 20.18 -2.30
C HIS A 50 -1.86 19.85 -0.94
N ASN A 51 -2.52 18.70 -0.83
CA ASN A 51 -3.35 18.36 0.34
C ASN A 51 -2.60 17.57 1.42
N GLU A 52 -1.43 18.06 1.82
CA GLU A 52 -0.52 17.36 2.73
C GLU A 52 -1.20 16.97 4.04
N PHE A 53 -1.95 17.86 4.69
CA PHE A 53 -2.60 17.57 5.98
C PHE A 53 -4.12 17.43 5.89
N GLY A 54 -4.66 17.25 4.68
CA GLY A 54 -6.09 17.09 4.46
C GLY A 54 -6.67 15.79 4.98
N GLN A 55 -8.00 15.74 5.00
CA GLN A 55 -8.76 14.58 5.44
C GLN A 55 -9.08 13.60 4.31
N GLN A 56 -9.09 14.08 3.07
CA GLN A 56 -9.44 13.31 1.89
C GLN A 56 -8.41 12.21 1.63
N ARG A 57 -8.92 11.03 1.26
CA ARG A 57 -8.19 9.79 0.99
C ARG A 57 -8.81 9.16 -0.24
N ASN A 58 -8.01 8.64 -1.17
CA ASN A 58 -8.54 8.08 -2.42
C ASN A 58 -7.80 6.82 -2.83
N ALA A 59 -8.53 5.86 -3.41
CA ALA A 59 -7.96 4.72 -4.12
C ALA A 59 -8.49 4.67 -5.56
N LEU A 60 -7.58 4.57 -6.51
CA LEU A 60 -7.86 4.45 -7.94
C LEU A 60 -7.60 3.01 -8.37
N LEU A 61 -8.65 2.23 -8.54
CA LEU A 61 -8.59 0.80 -8.84
C LEU A 61 -8.87 0.56 -10.32
N PHE A 62 -7.94 -0.10 -11.00
CA PHE A 62 -8.04 -0.45 -12.41
C PHE A 62 -8.29 -1.95 -12.53
N LEU A 63 -9.43 -2.33 -13.10
CA LEU A 63 -9.69 -3.73 -13.48
C LEU A 63 -8.65 -4.23 -14.50
N PRO A 64 -8.52 -5.55 -14.71
CA PRO A 64 -7.67 -6.08 -15.78
C PRO A 64 -8.08 -5.53 -17.14
N GLY A 65 -7.12 -5.03 -17.92
CA GLY A 65 -7.34 -4.39 -19.21
C GLY A 65 -6.27 -3.35 -19.57
N ASP A 66 -6.45 -2.70 -20.72
CA ASP A 66 -5.59 -1.63 -21.23
C ASP A 66 -6.27 -0.26 -21.09
N TYR A 67 -5.52 0.73 -20.61
CA TYR A 67 -5.99 2.08 -20.35
C TYR A 67 -5.04 3.12 -20.95
N SER A 68 -5.58 4.10 -21.68
CA SER A 68 -4.82 5.23 -22.22
C SER A 68 -5.10 6.49 -21.41
N VAL A 69 -4.48 6.60 -20.23
CA VAL A 69 -4.68 7.71 -19.27
C VAL A 69 -3.35 8.17 -18.67
N ASP A 70 -3.32 9.42 -18.24
CA ASP A 70 -2.23 10.02 -17.46
C ASP A 70 -2.67 10.12 -15.99
N VAL A 71 -1.90 9.54 -15.07
CA VAL A 71 -2.25 9.43 -13.66
C VAL A 71 -1.25 10.19 -12.80
N PRO A 72 -1.43 11.50 -12.59
CA PRO A 72 -0.70 12.24 -11.58
C PRO A 72 -1.18 11.81 -10.18
N VAL A 73 -0.26 11.36 -9.34
CA VAL A 73 -0.55 10.84 -8.00
C VAL A 73 -0.29 11.94 -6.98
N GLY A 74 -1.35 12.46 -6.35
CA GLY A 74 -1.28 13.45 -5.27
C GLY A 74 -1.14 12.80 -3.88
N PHE A 75 -1.20 13.60 -2.82
CA PHE A 75 -1.20 13.08 -1.45
C PHE A 75 -2.33 12.08 -1.21
N TYR A 76 -2.14 11.16 -0.27
CA TYR A 76 -3.09 10.13 0.16
C TYR A 76 -3.86 9.45 -0.98
N THR A 77 -3.16 9.15 -2.06
CA THR A 77 -3.71 8.50 -3.23
C THR A 77 -2.94 7.22 -3.47
N GLU A 78 -3.68 6.11 -3.59
CA GLU A 78 -3.16 4.81 -3.96
C GLU A 78 -3.72 4.40 -5.31
N VAL A 79 -2.85 3.99 -6.23
CA VAL A 79 -3.21 3.52 -7.58
C VAL A 79 -2.99 2.01 -7.65
N ILE A 80 -4.04 1.24 -7.92
CA ILE A 80 -4.02 -0.22 -7.78
C ILE A 80 -4.48 -0.87 -9.09
N GLY A 81 -3.68 -1.78 -9.64
CA GLY A 81 -4.10 -2.73 -10.65
C GLY A 81 -4.67 -3.99 -10.01
N LEU A 82 -5.86 -4.40 -10.42
CA LEU A 82 -6.59 -5.54 -9.84
C LEU A 82 -6.32 -6.86 -10.55
N GLY A 83 -5.29 -6.92 -11.38
CA GLY A 83 -4.87 -8.13 -12.07
C GLY A 83 -4.10 -9.11 -11.19
N ALA A 84 -4.14 -10.39 -11.54
CA ALA A 84 -3.34 -11.43 -10.88
C ALA A 84 -1.82 -11.20 -11.05
N SER A 85 -1.41 -10.43 -12.06
CA SER A 85 -0.04 -9.94 -12.26
C SER A 85 -0.08 -8.48 -12.72
N PRO A 86 1.04 -7.73 -12.63
CA PRO A 86 1.08 -6.33 -13.07
C PRO A 86 0.72 -6.16 -14.55
N ASP A 87 1.06 -7.15 -15.39
CA ASP A 87 0.78 -7.12 -16.83
C ASP A 87 -0.69 -7.31 -17.20
N ALA A 88 -1.53 -7.78 -16.27
CA ALA A 88 -2.96 -7.89 -16.51
C ALA A 88 -3.68 -6.53 -16.48
N THR A 89 -3.05 -5.49 -15.92
CA THR A 89 -3.59 -4.12 -15.89
C THR A 89 -2.56 -3.15 -16.42
N ARG A 90 -2.75 -2.70 -17.66
CA ARG A 90 -1.77 -1.90 -18.39
C ARG A 90 -2.23 -0.45 -18.57
N ILE A 91 -1.40 0.48 -18.14
CA ILE A 91 -1.54 1.91 -18.44
C ILE A 91 -0.59 2.25 -19.61
N ALA A 92 -1.17 2.46 -20.79
CA ALA A 92 -0.53 3.00 -21.98
C ALA A 92 -0.64 4.54 -22.00
N GLY A 93 -0.10 5.15 -20.96
CA GLY A 93 -0.09 6.59 -20.72
C GLY A 93 0.98 6.90 -19.69
N ASN A 94 0.64 7.34 -18.48
CA ASN A 94 1.63 7.51 -17.41
C ASN A 94 1.01 7.26 -16.02
N VAL A 95 1.85 6.93 -15.05
CA VAL A 95 1.54 7.03 -13.62
C VAL A 95 2.75 7.72 -13.02
N HIS A 96 2.57 8.89 -12.40
CA HIS A 96 3.71 9.67 -11.94
C HIS A 96 3.42 10.43 -10.65
N ALA A 97 4.50 10.71 -9.93
CA ALA A 97 4.49 11.60 -8.78
C ALA A 97 5.50 12.72 -9.03
N ASP A 98 5.02 13.95 -8.86
CA ASP A 98 5.80 15.16 -9.08
C ASP A 98 6.19 15.81 -7.76
N ALA A 99 7.24 16.62 -7.82
CA ALA A 99 7.73 17.41 -6.71
C ALA A 99 6.69 18.45 -6.26
N ASN A 100 6.46 18.55 -4.96
CA ASN A 100 5.43 19.44 -4.40
C ASN A 100 5.86 20.90 -4.25
N HIS A 101 7.15 21.19 -4.37
CA HIS A 101 7.72 22.51 -4.11
C HIS A 101 8.49 23.07 -5.31
N GLU A 102 8.71 24.38 -5.26
CA GLU A 102 9.58 25.08 -6.22
C GLU A 102 10.96 24.41 -6.35
N HIS A 103 11.61 24.67 -7.48
CA HIS A 103 12.91 24.08 -7.81
C HIS A 103 12.90 22.54 -7.86
N ASN A 104 11.73 21.95 -8.13
CA ASN A 104 11.52 20.50 -8.22
C ASN A 104 11.83 19.77 -6.91
N ASN A 105 11.61 20.44 -5.77
CA ASN A 105 11.87 19.86 -4.47
C ASN A 105 10.73 18.90 -4.04
N ALA A 106 11.06 17.62 -3.91
CA ALA A 106 10.17 16.53 -3.53
C ALA A 106 10.28 16.13 -2.04
N THR A 107 10.95 16.92 -1.19
CA THR A 107 11.20 16.58 0.23
C THR A 107 9.93 16.39 1.08
N THR A 108 8.77 16.89 0.62
CA THR A 108 7.46 16.58 1.24
C THR A 108 6.47 15.90 0.31
N THR A 109 6.98 15.20 -0.70
CA THR A 109 6.14 14.34 -1.57
C THR A 109 5.89 12.99 -0.90
N PHE A 110 5.02 13.01 0.12
CA PHE A 110 4.66 11.86 0.98
C PHE A 110 3.33 11.21 0.60
N TRP A 111 3.05 10.06 1.22
CA TRP A 111 1.74 9.38 1.22
C TRP A 111 1.18 9.13 -0.20
N ARG A 112 1.98 8.48 -1.03
CA ARG A 112 1.61 8.08 -2.41
C ARG A 112 1.95 6.63 -2.64
N ALA A 113 1.08 5.86 -3.27
CA ALA A 113 1.37 4.46 -3.55
C ALA A 113 0.89 4.07 -4.94
N ALA A 114 1.64 3.19 -5.60
CA ALA A 114 1.19 2.50 -6.79
C ALA A 114 1.55 1.01 -6.71
N GLU A 115 0.61 0.15 -7.08
CA GLU A 115 0.84 -1.28 -7.09
C GLU A 115 0.09 -2.08 -8.15
N GLY A 116 0.68 -3.19 -8.59
CA GLY A 116 0.00 -4.19 -9.43
C GLY A 116 -0.26 -3.73 -10.87
N LEU A 117 0.55 -2.82 -11.40
CA LEU A 117 0.33 -2.19 -12.71
C LEU A 117 1.53 -2.35 -13.64
N SER A 118 1.24 -2.49 -14.94
CA SER A 118 2.23 -2.31 -16.00
C SER A 118 2.10 -0.94 -16.64
N ILE A 119 3.18 -0.18 -16.66
CA ILE A 119 3.19 1.21 -17.13
C ILE A 119 4.06 1.33 -18.37
N LYS A 120 3.51 1.86 -19.45
CA LYS A 120 4.27 2.27 -20.63
C LYS A 120 4.13 3.79 -20.82
N ALA A 121 5.03 4.53 -20.17
CA ALA A 121 5.15 5.97 -20.28
C ALA A 121 5.23 6.41 -21.75
N ALA A 122 4.42 7.39 -22.19
CA ALA A 122 4.44 7.87 -23.58
C ALA A 122 5.83 8.38 -24.02
N GLY A 123 6.58 9.00 -23.11
CA GLY A 123 7.97 9.43 -23.32
C GLY A 123 9.04 8.37 -23.05
N GLY A 124 8.65 7.13 -22.71
CA GLY A 124 9.56 6.04 -22.37
C GLY A 124 10.12 6.06 -20.95
N THR A 125 9.86 7.12 -20.18
CA THR A 125 10.33 7.27 -18.79
C THR A 125 9.18 7.57 -17.85
N MET A 126 9.02 6.76 -16.81
CA MET A 126 8.12 7.02 -15.68
C MET A 126 8.84 7.89 -14.64
N GLN A 127 8.20 8.95 -14.15
CA GLN A 127 8.72 9.79 -13.08
C GLN A 127 8.06 9.45 -11.74
N TRP A 128 8.87 9.19 -10.71
CA TRP A 128 8.41 8.97 -9.35
C TRP A 128 9.24 9.80 -8.37
N ALA A 129 9.04 11.12 -8.42
CA ALA A 129 9.76 12.10 -7.61
C ALA A 129 9.13 12.22 -6.21
N VAL A 130 9.63 11.44 -5.26
CA VAL A 130 8.97 11.21 -3.97
C VAL A 130 9.92 11.29 -2.76
N SER A 131 9.36 11.30 -1.55
CA SER A 131 10.09 11.13 -0.27
C SER A 131 9.60 9.92 0.54
N GLN A 132 9.38 10.02 1.86
CA GLN A 132 9.02 8.87 2.70
C GLN A 132 7.52 8.50 2.64
N ALA A 133 7.17 7.31 3.16
CA ALA A 133 5.82 6.72 3.12
C ALA A 133 5.21 6.71 1.71
N VAL A 134 6.03 6.29 0.76
CA VAL A 134 5.63 6.06 -0.62
C VAL A 134 6.04 4.68 -1.08
N SER A 135 5.22 4.02 -1.87
CA SER A 135 5.51 2.65 -2.31
C SER A 135 5.30 2.47 -3.82
N LEU A 136 6.26 1.79 -4.44
CA LEU A 136 6.10 1.10 -5.72
C LEU A 136 6.23 -0.40 -5.46
N ARG A 137 5.13 -1.14 -5.57
CA ARG A 137 5.10 -2.58 -5.33
C ARG A 137 4.50 -3.31 -6.50
N ARG A 138 5.07 -4.45 -6.92
CA ARG A 138 4.45 -5.25 -7.99
C ARG A 138 4.22 -4.41 -9.26
N MET A 139 5.23 -3.62 -9.63
CA MET A 139 5.16 -2.76 -10.81
C MET A 139 5.90 -3.42 -11.98
N HIS A 140 5.42 -3.19 -13.18
CA HIS A 140 6.18 -3.45 -14.41
C HIS A 140 6.30 -2.16 -15.23
N VAL A 141 7.41 -1.45 -15.07
CA VAL A 141 7.72 -0.25 -15.84
C VAL A 141 8.37 -0.66 -17.17
N ARG A 142 7.61 -0.50 -18.26
CA ARG A 142 8.03 -0.84 -19.63
C ARG A 142 8.81 0.32 -20.25
N GLY A 143 9.96 0.61 -19.66
CA GLY A 143 10.82 1.73 -20.00
C GLY A 143 11.75 2.08 -18.86
N ASP A 144 12.19 3.34 -18.83
CA ASP A 144 13.04 3.88 -17.77
C ASP A 144 12.20 4.39 -16.59
N LEU A 145 12.82 4.48 -15.42
CA LEU A 145 12.26 5.05 -14.20
C LEU A 145 13.22 6.12 -13.66
N VAL A 146 12.73 7.33 -13.42
CA VAL A 146 13.48 8.37 -12.70
C VAL A 146 12.84 8.61 -11.34
N LEU A 147 13.65 8.64 -10.29
CA LEU A 147 13.18 8.78 -8.90
C LEU A 147 13.23 10.23 -8.41
N HIS A 148 13.35 11.18 -9.33
CA HIS A 148 13.45 12.60 -9.04
C HIS A 148 12.76 13.41 -10.13
N GLN A 149 12.47 14.68 -9.84
CA GLN A 149 12.09 15.65 -10.85
C GLN A 149 13.28 16.60 -11.07
N ASN A 150 13.86 16.58 -12.27
CA ASN A 150 14.95 17.49 -12.68
C ASN A 150 16.11 17.63 -11.65
N ARG A 151 16.49 16.55 -10.96
CA ARG A 151 17.53 16.51 -9.92
C ARG A 151 17.29 17.46 -8.72
N GLY A 152 16.05 17.88 -8.47
CA GLY A 152 15.68 18.60 -7.25
C GLY A 152 15.82 17.74 -5.99
N TRP A 153 15.74 18.34 -4.81
CA TRP A 153 15.92 17.60 -3.55
C TRP A 153 14.85 16.53 -3.37
N ALA A 154 15.24 15.34 -2.92
CA ALA A 154 14.33 14.24 -2.67
C ALA A 154 14.89 13.31 -1.59
N SER A 155 14.01 12.72 -0.78
CA SER A 155 14.38 11.89 0.39
C SER A 155 13.55 10.61 0.47
N GLY A 156 13.38 9.96 -0.68
CA GLY A 156 12.76 8.65 -0.81
C GLY A 156 13.65 7.53 -0.29
N GLY A 157 13.33 6.27 -0.55
CA GLY A 157 12.06 5.78 -1.04
C GLY A 157 12.09 4.26 -1.07
N TRP A 158 10.94 3.66 -1.33
CA TRP A 158 10.76 2.21 -1.31
C TRP A 158 10.25 1.71 -2.65
N MET A 159 10.94 0.71 -3.19
CA MET A 159 10.46 -0.09 -4.32
C MET A 159 10.66 -1.57 -4.00
N SER A 160 9.65 -2.40 -4.22
CA SER A 160 9.79 -3.84 -4.03
C SER A 160 9.03 -4.66 -5.06
N ASP A 161 9.51 -5.89 -5.29
CA ASP A 161 8.87 -6.84 -6.20
C ASP A 161 8.48 -6.16 -7.52
N SER A 162 9.41 -5.46 -8.16
CA SER A 162 9.10 -4.63 -9.33
C SER A 162 10.12 -4.85 -10.44
N LEU A 163 9.62 -4.83 -11.68
CA LEU A 163 10.41 -4.96 -12.91
C LEU A 163 10.46 -3.61 -13.62
N VAL A 164 11.67 -3.17 -13.97
CA VAL A 164 11.89 -1.99 -14.83
C VAL A 164 12.67 -2.46 -16.07
N ASP A 165 12.05 -2.44 -17.24
CA ASP A 165 12.70 -2.93 -18.48
C ASP A 165 13.96 -2.12 -18.85
N GLY A 166 14.01 -0.86 -18.43
CA GLY A 166 15.09 0.08 -18.70
C GLY A 166 15.97 0.40 -17.49
N ASN A 167 16.44 1.64 -17.46
CA ASN A 167 17.28 2.17 -16.40
C ASN A 167 16.45 2.74 -15.25
N VAL A 168 16.89 2.51 -14.02
CA VAL A 168 16.44 3.27 -12.85
C VAL A 168 17.46 4.36 -12.53
N ASP A 169 17.10 5.64 -12.67
CA ASP A 169 17.95 6.77 -12.26
C ASP A 169 17.48 7.33 -10.91
N SER A 170 18.29 7.13 -9.87
CA SER A 170 18.01 7.71 -8.55
C SER A 170 18.27 9.22 -8.49
N GLY A 171 19.11 9.74 -9.41
CA GLY A 171 19.60 11.11 -9.42
C GLY A 171 19.97 11.65 -8.04
N SER A 172 19.22 12.65 -7.59
CA SER A 172 19.46 13.41 -6.35
C SER A 172 18.86 12.79 -5.08
N GLN A 173 18.16 11.66 -5.18
CA GLN A 173 17.60 10.96 -4.02
C GLN A 173 18.66 10.74 -2.95
N GLN A 174 18.41 11.22 -1.72
CA GLN A 174 19.34 11.08 -0.61
C GLN A 174 19.64 9.61 -0.30
N GLN A 175 18.59 8.79 -0.27
CA GLN A 175 18.68 7.36 -0.06
C GLN A 175 17.59 6.63 -0.85
N TRP A 176 17.70 5.29 -0.96
CA TRP A 176 16.65 4.45 -1.54
C TRP A 176 16.81 2.99 -1.13
N ILE A 177 15.70 2.26 -0.97
CA ILE A 177 15.70 0.79 -0.80
C ILE A 177 14.97 0.15 -1.97
N SER A 178 15.62 -0.82 -2.63
CA SER A 178 15.02 -1.71 -3.61
C SER A 178 15.14 -3.16 -3.18
N ARG A 179 14.00 -3.85 -3.05
CA ARG A 179 13.94 -5.25 -2.59
C ARG A 179 13.26 -6.16 -3.61
N ASN A 180 13.88 -7.29 -3.96
CA ASN A 180 13.30 -8.25 -4.91
C ASN A 180 12.93 -7.61 -6.27
N CYS A 181 13.71 -6.63 -6.71
CA CYS A 181 13.48 -5.96 -7.99
C CYS A 181 14.35 -6.56 -9.10
N ASP A 182 13.94 -6.30 -10.34
CA ASP A 182 14.74 -6.53 -11.52
C ASP A 182 14.74 -5.28 -12.41
N TRP A 183 15.87 -5.02 -13.05
CA TRP A 183 16.03 -3.95 -14.01
C TRP A 183 17.17 -4.21 -14.96
N LYS A 184 17.22 -3.46 -16.05
CA LYS A 184 18.37 -3.51 -16.97
C LYS A 184 19.60 -2.82 -16.39
N SER A 185 19.43 -1.65 -15.78
CA SER A 185 20.54 -0.92 -15.15
C SER A 185 20.05 0.04 -14.07
N TRP A 186 20.99 0.47 -13.24
CA TRP A 186 20.79 1.50 -12.22
C TRP A 186 21.85 2.59 -12.36
N THR A 187 21.44 3.85 -12.27
CA THR A 187 22.34 5.02 -12.23
C THR A 187 22.01 5.92 -11.05
N GLY A 188 23.03 6.63 -10.56
CA GLY A 188 22.88 7.60 -9.50
C GLY A 188 23.08 7.01 -8.10
N SER A 189 23.58 7.87 -7.22
CA SER A 189 23.82 7.59 -5.82
C SER A 189 23.96 8.92 -5.09
N ASN A 190 23.49 9.00 -3.84
CA ASN A 190 23.79 10.13 -2.98
C ASN A 190 24.41 9.64 -1.67
N TRP A 191 23.62 9.40 -0.62
CA TRP A 191 24.15 8.98 0.68
C TRP A 191 24.06 7.49 0.94
N ASN A 192 22.96 6.84 0.54
CA ASN A 192 22.78 5.40 0.82
C ASN A 192 21.77 4.74 -0.14
N MET A 193 22.24 3.94 -1.09
CA MET A 193 21.36 3.10 -1.91
C MET A 193 21.49 1.64 -1.49
N VAL A 194 20.36 1.03 -1.10
CA VAL A 194 20.32 -0.33 -0.56
C VAL A 194 19.58 -1.25 -1.53
N PHE A 195 20.23 -2.36 -1.89
CA PHE A 195 19.73 -3.36 -2.80
C PHE A 195 19.65 -4.71 -2.08
N VAL A 196 18.45 -5.27 -1.95
CA VAL A 196 18.22 -6.53 -1.22
C VAL A 196 17.54 -7.53 -2.14
N GLY A 197 18.19 -8.65 -2.44
CA GLY A 197 17.62 -9.66 -3.35
C GLY A 197 17.32 -9.12 -4.75
N VAL A 198 18.04 -8.10 -5.21
CA VAL A 198 17.90 -7.58 -6.58
C VAL A 198 18.61 -8.52 -7.54
N ALA A 199 17.99 -8.85 -8.68
CA ALA A 199 18.57 -9.78 -9.66
C ALA A 199 19.87 -9.26 -10.29
N HIS A 200 19.90 -7.97 -10.64
CA HIS A 200 21.03 -7.30 -11.30
C HIS A 200 21.40 -6.00 -10.57
N PRO A 201 21.94 -6.05 -9.34
CA PRO A 201 22.29 -4.83 -8.61
C PRO A 201 23.46 -4.11 -9.29
N PRO A 202 23.61 -2.78 -9.14
CA PRO A 202 24.69 -2.03 -9.79
C PRO A 202 26.09 -2.48 -9.34
N GLU A 203 27.07 -2.27 -10.21
CA GLU A 203 28.49 -2.41 -9.90
C GLU A 203 28.95 -1.40 -8.82
N GLY A 204 30.09 -1.69 -8.18
CA GLY A 204 30.60 -0.92 -7.05
C GLY A 204 30.00 -1.34 -5.71
N ALA A 205 30.49 -0.77 -4.62
CA ALA A 205 30.03 -1.04 -3.27
C ALA A 205 30.46 0.10 -2.34
N TRP A 206 29.81 0.21 -1.18
CA TRP A 206 30.21 1.12 -0.12
C TRP A 206 31.73 1.05 0.17
N PRO A 207 32.42 2.19 0.37
CA PRO A 207 31.88 3.54 0.55
C PRO A 207 31.68 4.36 -0.73
N SER A 208 32.26 3.98 -1.87
CA SER A 208 32.18 4.75 -3.11
C SER A 208 32.07 3.83 -4.33
N PRO A 209 30.90 3.78 -5.00
CA PRO A 209 29.64 4.46 -4.66
C PRO A 209 29.02 3.95 -3.33
N PRO A 210 28.16 4.73 -2.66
CA PRO A 210 27.53 4.34 -1.39
C PRO A 210 26.40 3.33 -1.58
N TYR A 211 26.75 2.16 -2.09
CA TYR A 211 25.86 1.04 -2.37
C TYR A 211 26.01 -0.06 -1.33
N THR A 212 24.92 -0.36 -0.62
CA THR A 212 24.80 -1.51 0.26
C THR A 212 24.06 -2.62 -0.47
N LYS A 213 24.66 -3.81 -0.56
CA LYS A 213 24.08 -4.94 -1.31
C LYS A 213 23.93 -6.16 -0.42
N VAL A 214 22.72 -6.69 -0.38
CA VAL A 214 22.39 -7.98 0.23
C VAL A 214 21.93 -8.89 -0.90
N ALA A 215 22.69 -9.94 -1.19
CA ALA A 215 22.50 -10.75 -2.40
C ALA A 215 21.12 -11.44 -2.47
N ARG A 216 20.55 -11.77 -1.31
CA ARG A 216 19.27 -12.46 -1.19
C ARG A 216 18.43 -11.80 -0.12
N THR A 217 17.12 -11.73 -0.33
CA THR A 217 16.19 -11.32 0.72
C THR A 217 16.02 -12.48 1.69
N PRO A 218 16.50 -12.40 2.95
CA PRO A 218 16.61 -13.56 3.81
C PRO A 218 15.26 -14.24 4.10
N VAL A 219 14.25 -13.44 4.46
CA VAL A 219 12.87 -13.89 4.67
C VAL A 219 11.95 -12.76 4.24
N VAL A 220 10.91 -13.08 3.47
CA VAL A 220 9.91 -12.10 3.04
C VAL A 220 8.60 -12.77 2.66
N ARG A 221 7.50 -12.09 3.00
CA ARG A 221 6.19 -12.27 2.38
C ARG A 221 5.88 -10.98 1.64
N GLU A 222 5.44 -11.03 0.40
CA GLU A 222 5.02 -9.79 -0.29
C GLU A 222 3.68 -9.30 0.28
N LYS A 223 3.40 -8.00 0.16
CA LYS A 223 2.17 -7.37 0.69
C LYS A 223 0.92 -8.04 0.10
N PRO A 224 -0.12 -8.34 0.90
CA PRO A 224 -1.43 -8.73 0.37
C PRO A 224 -2.02 -7.66 -0.54
N PHE A 225 -2.66 -8.09 -1.63
CA PHE A 225 -3.24 -7.17 -2.61
C PHE A 225 -4.61 -7.63 -3.09
N LEU A 226 -5.46 -6.66 -3.43
CA LEU A 226 -6.78 -6.89 -4.00
C LEU A 226 -6.64 -7.31 -5.47
N GLN A 227 -7.41 -8.30 -5.89
CA GLN A 227 -7.47 -8.73 -7.29
C GLN A 227 -8.89 -9.12 -7.69
N VAL A 228 -9.13 -9.20 -9.00
CA VAL A 228 -10.37 -9.66 -9.60
C VAL A 228 -10.07 -10.66 -10.71
N ASN A 229 -10.82 -11.76 -10.75
CA ASN A 229 -10.68 -12.74 -11.81
C ASN A 229 -11.55 -12.38 -13.05
N ALA A 230 -11.42 -13.17 -14.12
CA ALA A 230 -12.19 -12.96 -15.35
C ALA A 230 -13.72 -13.11 -15.19
N ALA A 231 -14.19 -13.74 -14.11
CA ALA A 231 -15.61 -13.83 -13.78
C ALA A 231 -16.13 -12.58 -13.04
N GLY A 232 -15.26 -11.64 -12.68
CA GLY A 232 -15.60 -10.44 -11.91
C GLY A 232 -15.60 -10.66 -10.40
N GLU A 233 -15.04 -11.79 -9.93
CA GLU A 233 -15.01 -12.13 -8.51
C GLU A 233 -13.79 -11.51 -7.84
N PHE A 234 -14.04 -10.65 -6.85
CA PHE A 234 -12.99 -10.01 -6.07
C PHE A 234 -12.42 -10.97 -5.00
N SER A 235 -11.13 -10.85 -4.75
CA SER A 235 -10.41 -11.58 -3.72
C SER A 235 -9.19 -10.80 -3.27
N VAL A 236 -8.61 -11.19 -2.13
CA VAL A 236 -7.29 -10.72 -1.71
C VAL A 236 -6.31 -11.88 -1.89
N ARG A 237 -5.23 -11.64 -2.62
CA ARG A 237 -4.10 -12.56 -2.69
C ARG A 237 -3.19 -12.30 -1.50
N VAL A 238 -2.89 -13.35 -0.77
CA VAL A 238 -1.95 -13.37 0.36
C VAL A 238 -0.71 -14.13 -0.10
N PRO A 239 0.38 -13.44 -0.48
CA PRO A 239 1.59 -14.10 -0.96
C PRO A 239 2.18 -15.08 0.06
N GLU A 240 2.86 -16.12 -0.42
CA GLU A 240 3.53 -17.07 0.47
C GLU A 240 4.77 -16.47 1.16
N LEU A 241 5.10 -16.99 2.34
CA LEU A 241 6.39 -16.71 2.97
C LEU A 241 7.50 -17.38 2.15
N SER A 242 8.49 -16.58 1.75
CA SER A 242 9.66 -17.03 1.02
C SER A 242 10.93 -16.71 1.81
N SER A 243 11.99 -17.43 1.51
CA SER A 243 13.33 -17.20 2.08
C SER A 243 14.37 -17.21 0.98
N ASP A 244 15.47 -16.52 1.21
CA ASP A 244 16.62 -16.46 0.31
C ASP A 244 16.26 -16.06 -1.14
N GLY A 245 15.23 -15.22 -1.28
CA GLY A 245 14.64 -14.81 -2.54
C GLY A 245 15.47 -13.79 -3.33
N VAL A 246 15.34 -13.82 -4.66
CA VAL A 246 15.98 -12.89 -5.59
C VAL A 246 15.02 -12.57 -6.72
N GLY A 247 14.90 -11.28 -7.06
CA GLY A 247 14.07 -10.77 -8.13
C GLY A 247 12.57 -10.89 -7.84
N ILE A 248 11.78 -10.62 -8.88
CA ILE A 248 10.32 -10.51 -8.78
C ILE A 248 9.60 -11.85 -8.58
N THR A 249 8.48 -11.82 -7.88
CA THR A 249 7.63 -12.99 -7.59
C THR A 249 6.70 -13.36 -8.74
N PHE A 250 6.39 -12.40 -9.63
CA PHE A 250 5.40 -12.56 -10.70
C PHE A 250 6.00 -12.95 -12.06
N ARG A 251 7.30 -13.32 -12.13
CA ARG A 251 7.94 -13.71 -13.40
C ARG A 251 7.25 -14.91 -14.07
N GLY A 252 6.71 -15.83 -13.26
CA GLY A 252 5.97 -17.01 -13.73
C GLY A 252 4.46 -16.79 -13.89
N GLY A 253 3.95 -15.56 -13.73
CA GLY A 253 2.52 -15.26 -13.71
C GLY A 253 2.05 -14.77 -12.35
N GLU A 254 0.97 -15.35 -11.81
CA GLU A 254 0.44 -14.97 -10.49
C GLU A 254 1.44 -15.31 -9.38
N THR A 255 1.71 -14.34 -8.50
CA THR A 255 2.54 -14.52 -7.29
C THR A 255 2.00 -15.67 -6.45
N ALA A 256 2.82 -16.65 -6.09
CA ALA A 256 2.42 -17.79 -5.25
C ALA A 256 1.86 -17.33 -3.89
N GLY A 257 0.84 -18.03 -3.39
CA GLY A 257 0.10 -17.62 -2.19
C GLY A 257 -1.31 -18.19 -2.09
N GLU A 258 -2.05 -17.74 -1.08
CA GLU A 258 -3.46 -18.07 -0.87
C GLU A 258 -4.37 -16.99 -1.46
N THR A 259 -5.48 -17.39 -2.08
CA THR A 259 -6.52 -16.46 -2.55
C THR A 259 -7.72 -16.52 -1.62
N ILE A 260 -7.99 -15.43 -0.91
CA ILE A 260 -9.12 -15.32 0.01
C ILE A 260 -10.27 -14.58 -0.68
N PRO A 261 -11.45 -15.20 -0.89
CA PRO A 261 -12.59 -14.54 -1.52
C PRO A 261 -13.03 -13.29 -0.75
N ILE A 262 -13.46 -12.24 -1.45
CA ILE A 262 -13.88 -10.97 -0.83
C ILE A 262 -14.98 -11.15 0.21
N ALA A 263 -15.85 -12.15 0.06
CA ALA A 263 -16.91 -12.49 1.01
C ALA A 263 -16.39 -12.91 2.41
N ARG A 264 -15.09 -13.20 2.56
CA ARG A 264 -14.44 -13.47 3.85
C ARG A 264 -13.90 -12.19 4.51
N PHE A 265 -13.99 -11.05 3.84
CA PHE A 265 -13.62 -9.75 4.39
C PHE A 265 -14.87 -8.99 4.85
N TYR A 266 -14.69 -8.21 5.90
CA TYR A 266 -15.53 -7.08 6.21
C TYR A 266 -14.92 -5.84 5.56
N ILE A 267 -15.70 -5.15 4.73
CA ILE A 267 -15.26 -3.90 4.08
C ILE A 267 -15.83 -2.76 4.92
N ALA A 268 -15.01 -2.25 5.83
CA ALA A 268 -15.41 -1.17 6.73
C ALA A 268 -15.28 0.18 6.04
N ARG A 269 -16.19 1.11 6.35
CA ARG A 269 -16.12 2.51 5.90
C ARG A 269 -16.14 3.47 7.09
N PRO A 270 -15.35 4.55 7.06
CA PRO A 270 -15.22 5.45 8.21
C PRO A 270 -16.47 6.30 8.46
N ASP A 271 -17.38 6.42 7.49
CA ASP A 271 -18.64 7.17 7.59
C ASP A 271 -19.79 6.37 8.21
N VAL A 272 -19.64 5.05 8.34
CA VAL A 272 -20.70 4.16 8.85
C VAL A 272 -20.21 3.29 10.02
N ASP A 273 -18.98 2.78 9.95
CA ASP A 273 -18.48 1.79 10.88
C ASP A 273 -17.85 2.37 12.13
N THR A 274 -18.12 1.70 13.25
CA THR A 274 -17.47 1.98 14.53
C THR A 274 -16.43 0.91 14.84
N VAL A 275 -15.57 1.17 15.81
CA VAL A 275 -14.61 0.14 16.25
C VAL A 275 -15.28 -1.10 16.83
N GLU A 276 -16.48 -0.95 17.40
CA GLU A 276 -17.29 -2.05 17.90
C GLU A 276 -17.80 -2.94 16.76
N THR A 277 -18.29 -2.36 15.66
CA THR A 277 -18.75 -3.14 14.48
C THR A 277 -17.56 -3.86 13.82
N ILE A 278 -16.44 -3.16 13.65
CA ILE A 278 -15.20 -3.73 13.11
C ILE A 278 -14.72 -4.91 13.96
N ASN A 279 -14.58 -4.73 15.27
CA ASN A 279 -14.13 -5.79 16.16
C ASN A 279 -15.11 -6.97 16.21
N ALA A 280 -16.42 -6.73 16.17
CA ALA A 280 -17.41 -7.80 16.10
C ALA A 280 -17.24 -8.68 14.85
N GLN A 281 -16.94 -8.08 13.69
CA GLN A 281 -16.71 -8.82 12.45
C GLN A 281 -15.40 -9.62 12.49
N LEU A 282 -14.33 -9.04 13.04
CA LEU A 282 -13.08 -9.76 13.28
C LEU A 282 -13.30 -10.98 14.22
N HIS A 283 -14.07 -10.80 15.29
CA HIS A 283 -14.46 -11.88 16.20
C HIS A 283 -15.32 -12.96 15.53
N GLN A 284 -16.14 -12.60 14.54
CA GLN A 284 -16.93 -13.56 13.74
C GLN A 284 -16.12 -14.30 12.67
N GLY A 285 -14.80 -14.09 12.59
CA GLY A 285 -13.94 -14.82 11.67
C GLY A 285 -13.68 -14.10 10.33
N LYS A 286 -14.11 -12.84 10.18
CA LYS A 286 -13.79 -12.05 8.98
C LYS A 286 -12.35 -11.54 9.01
N ASN A 287 -11.79 -11.34 7.83
CA ASN A 287 -10.67 -10.41 7.62
C ASN A 287 -11.21 -8.99 7.46
N LEU A 288 -10.34 -7.98 7.37
CA LEU A 288 -10.74 -6.57 7.32
C LEU A 288 -10.13 -5.86 6.11
N ILE A 289 -10.97 -5.14 5.37
CA ILE A 289 -10.56 -4.09 4.44
C ILE A 289 -11.06 -2.76 5.00
N LEU A 290 -10.15 -1.81 5.19
CA LEU A 290 -10.47 -0.43 5.57
C LEU A 290 -10.44 0.43 4.31
N THR A 291 -11.60 0.92 3.88
CA THR A 291 -11.70 1.80 2.71
C THR A 291 -11.12 3.20 3.02
N PRO A 292 -10.79 4.01 2.00
CA PRO A 292 -10.07 5.26 2.20
C PRO A 292 -10.85 6.27 3.06
N GLY A 293 -10.21 6.73 4.13
CA GLY A 293 -10.67 7.81 5.00
C GLY A 293 -10.03 7.74 6.38
N ILE A 294 -10.51 8.57 7.32
CA ILE A 294 -10.00 8.65 8.70
C ILE A 294 -11.01 7.98 9.63
N TYR A 295 -10.58 6.91 10.29
CA TYR A 295 -11.33 6.19 11.32
C TYR A 295 -10.99 6.78 12.68
N GLU A 296 -11.91 7.55 13.26
CA GLU A 296 -11.79 8.02 14.63
C GLU A 296 -12.15 6.91 15.62
N LEU A 297 -11.16 6.42 16.35
CA LEU A 297 -11.32 5.23 17.19
C LEU A 297 -11.52 5.60 18.67
N THR A 298 -12.58 5.06 19.26
CA THR A 298 -12.87 5.16 20.70
C THR A 298 -12.19 4.05 21.52
N ALA A 299 -11.77 2.97 20.86
CA ALA A 299 -11.06 1.82 21.40
C ALA A 299 -10.15 1.22 20.31
N PRO A 300 -9.22 0.30 20.63
CA PRO A 300 -8.37 -0.32 19.62
C PRO A 300 -9.15 -1.28 18.70
N ILE A 301 -8.77 -1.35 17.44
CA ILE A 301 -9.05 -2.50 16.58
C ILE A 301 -8.22 -3.70 17.07
N ARG A 302 -8.81 -4.89 17.16
CA ARG A 302 -8.19 -6.08 17.75
C ARG A 302 -8.11 -7.25 16.77
N ALA A 303 -6.94 -7.48 16.18
CA ALA A 303 -6.67 -8.68 15.38
C ALA A 303 -6.19 -9.81 16.30
N THR A 304 -7.09 -10.73 16.65
CA THR A 304 -6.81 -11.77 17.67
C THR A 304 -6.78 -13.19 17.11
N ARG A 305 -7.27 -13.39 15.89
CA ARG A 305 -7.31 -14.69 15.22
C ARG A 305 -6.03 -14.87 14.37
N PRO A 306 -5.39 -16.06 14.38
CA PRO A 306 -4.35 -16.38 13.41
C PRO A 306 -4.80 -16.09 11.97
N HIS A 307 -3.86 -15.73 11.10
CA HIS A 307 -4.14 -15.47 9.67
C HIS A 307 -5.14 -14.35 9.41
N THR A 308 -5.33 -13.43 10.36
CA THR A 308 -6.16 -12.23 10.13
C THR A 308 -5.43 -11.29 9.18
N VAL A 309 -6.03 -11.01 8.04
CA VAL A 309 -5.57 -9.96 7.11
C VAL A 309 -6.33 -8.67 7.42
N VAL A 310 -5.58 -7.58 7.62
CA VAL A 310 -6.08 -6.21 7.73
C VAL A 310 -5.43 -5.36 6.63
N LEU A 311 -6.20 -5.02 5.61
CA LEU A 311 -5.74 -4.26 4.45
C LEU A 311 -6.39 -2.88 4.42
N GLY A 312 -5.60 -1.82 4.45
CA GLY A 312 -6.03 -0.46 4.16
C GLY A 312 -5.92 -0.15 2.67
N LEU A 313 -6.87 0.65 2.17
CA LEU A 313 -6.83 1.21 0.82
C LEU A 313 -6.71 2.74 0.90
N GLY A 314 -5.97 3.34 -0.03
CA GLY A 314 -5.90 4.79 -0.20
C GLY A 314 -5.44 5.54 1.04
N PHE A 315 -4.48 5.00 1.79
CA PHE A 315 -4.01 5.55 3.06
C PHE A 315 -5.11 5.66 4.13
N ALA A 316 -5.96 4.61 4.23
CA ALA A 316 -6.87 4.45 5.36
C ALA A 316 -6.15 4.73 6.68
N THR A 317 -6.69 5.67 7.44
CA THR A 317 -6.00 6.27 8.58
C THR A 317 -6.71 5.92 9.87
N LEU A 318 -6.00 5.39 10.86
CA LEU A 318 -6.53 5.07 12.18
C LEU A 318 -6.10 6.14 13.18
N ARG A 319 -7.08 6.82 13.80
CA ARG A 319 -6.84 7.91 14.74
C ARG A 319 -7.48 7.63 16.11
N PRO A 320 -6.71 7.23 17.15
CA PRO A 320 -7.26 6.98 18.47
C PRO A 320 -7.62 8.30 19.18
N MET A 321 -8.87 8.44 19.60
CA MET A 321 -9.39 9.70 20.16
C MET A 321 -9.43 9.72 21.69
N LYS A 322 -9.17 8.57 22.35
CA LYS A 322 -9.37 8.39 23.79
C LYS A 322 -8.12 7.98 24.57
N GLY A 323 -6.93 8.24 24.01
CA GLY A 323 -5.66 7.85 24.64
C GLY A 323 -5.47 6.34 24.73
N THR A 324 -6.06 5.60 23.79
CA THR A 324 -5.96 4.16 23.63
C THR A 324 -5.03 3.82 22.47
N ALA A 325 -4.62 2.56 22.32
CA ALA A 325 -4.04 2.13 21.06
C ALA A 325 -5.03 2.27 19.91
N ALA A 326 -4.53 2.50 18.69
CA ALA A 326 -5.36 2.45 17.50
C ALA A 326 -5.61 0.99 17.08
N MET A 327 -4.59 0.14 17.19
CA MET A 327 -4.71 -1.29 16.92
C MET A 327 -3.80 -2.12 17.82
N THR A 328 -4.26 -3.32 18.15
CA THR A 328 -3.50 -4.34 18.88
C THR A 328 -3.66 -5.70 18.19
N THR A 329 -2.62 -6.53 18.29
CA THR A 329 -2.68 -7.93 17.83
C THR A 329 -2.46 -8.90 18.98
N ALA A 330 -2.97 -10.13 18.87
CA ALA A 330 -2.60 -11.23 19.76
C ALA A 330 -1.23 -11.82 19.35
N ASP A 331 -0.60 -12.58 20.26
CA ASP A 331 0.65 -13.34 20.00
C ASP A 331 0.34 -14.63 19.19
N VAL A 332 -0.09 -14.47 17.94
CA VAL A 332 -0.54 -15.58 17.08
C VAL A 332 0.04 -15.48 15.67
N ASP A 333 0.13 -16.61 14.99
CA ASP A 333 0.74 -16.74 13.67
C ASP A 333 0.02 -15.92 12.58
N GLY A 334 0.81 -15.41 11.63
CA GLY A 334 0.39 -14.99 10.30
C GLY A 334 -0.64 -13.85 10.25
N ILE A 335 -0.72 -12.99 11.28
CA ILE A 335 -1.47 -11.73 11.15
C ILE A 335 -0.76 -10.83 10.14
N GLU A 336 -1.51 -10.25 9.20
CA GLU A 336 -0.97 -9.37 8.17
C GLU A 336 -1.65 -8.01 8.24
N ILE A 337 -0.85 -6.95 8.41
CA ILE A 337 -1.33 -5.57 8.47
C ILE A 337 -0.67 -4.79 7.34
N ALA A 338 -1.48 -4.24 6.43
CA ALA A 338 -0.98 -3.62 5.22
C ALA A 338 -1.68 -2.29 4.91
N GLY A 339 -0.93 -1.29 4.44
CA GLY A 339 -1.49 -0.07 3.83
C GLY A 339 -2.22 0.87 4.79
N LEU A 340 -1.72 1.05 6.01
CA LEU A 340 -2.36 1.85 7.05
C LEU A 340 -1.49 3.01 7.53
N LEU A 341 -2.13 4.15 7.75
CA LEU A 341 -1.55 5.28 8.47
C LEU A 341 -2.11 5.32 9.90
N PHE A 342 -1.25 5.22 10.89
CA PHE A 342 -1.55 5.41 12.29
C PHE A 342 -1.28 6.87 12.67
N ASP A 343 -2.34 7.65 12.88
CA ASP A 343 -2.25 9.08 13.15
C ASP A 343 -2.60 9.35 14.62
N ALA A 344 -1.67 9.89 15.41
CA ALA A 344 -1.91 10.11 16.82
C ALA A 344 -3.01 11.14 17.05
N GLY A 345 -4.00 10.82 17.89
CA GLY A 345 -5.01 11.77 18.32
C GLY A 345 -4.52 12.73 19.41
N PRO A 346 -5.37 13.68 19.83
CA PRO A 346 -5.00 14.72 20.79
C PRO A 346 -4.80 14.20 22.22
N SER A 347 -5.47 13.09 22.58
CA SER A 347 -5.26 12.38 23.84
C SER A 347 -4.07 11.44 23.71
N GLU A 348 -3.11 11.55 24.63
CA GLU A 348 -1.87 10.77 24.58
C GLU A 348 -2.16 9.27 24.62
N SER A 349 -1.74 8.57 23.57
CA SER A 349 -1.82 7.11 23.49
C SER A 349 -0.56 6.47 24.06
N PRO A 350 -0.65 5.41 24.89
CA PRO A 350 0.54 4.72 25.38
C PRO A 350 1.32 4.04 24.25
N VAL A 351 0.62 3.55 23.23
CA VAL A 351 1.14 2.96 22.00
C VAL A 351 0.12 3.20 20.87
N LEU A 352 0.51 3.37 19.60
CA LEU A 352 -0.46 3.43 18.49
C LEU A 352 -0.75 2.03 17.90
N LEU A 353 0.29 1.26 17.60
CA LEU A 353 0.21 -0.15 17.20
C LEU A 353 1.03 -1.02 18.14
N GLU A 354 0.39 -2.01 18.76
CA GLU A 354 1.05 -3.05 19.55
C GLU A 354 0.94 -4.42 18.86
N VAL A 355 2.09 -4.97 18.48
CA VAL A 355 2.22 -6.29 17.84
C VAL A 355 2.58 -7.35 18.89
N GLY A 356 1.60 -8.16 19.26
CA GLY A 356 1.64 -9.04 20.44
C GLY A 356 1.53 -8.26 21.75
N PRO A 357 0.85 -8.78 22.79
CA PRO A 357 0.86 -8.17 24.12
C PRO A 357 2.26 -8.20 24.76
N GLU A 358 2.50 -7.31 25.73
CA GLU A 358 3.73 -7.36 26.53
C GLU A 358 3.91 -8.74 27.18
N GLY A 359 5.12 -9.29 27.08
CA GLY A 359 5.42 -10.64 27.57
C GLY A 359 5.17 -11.77 26.55
N SER A 360 4.85 -11.45 25.29
CA SER A 360 4.92 -12.41 24.17
C SER A 360 6.21 -13.23 24.18
N ARG A 361 6.09 -14.54 23.95
CA ARG A 361 7.21 -15.50 23.97
C ARG A 361 7.13 -16.51 22.84
N ALA A 362 6.00 -16.61 22.13
CA ALA A 362 5.87 -17.53 21.02
C ALA A 362 6.86 -17.17 19.89
N ARG A 363 7.29 -18.18 19.14
CA ARG A 363 8.10 -18.01 17.93
C ARG A 363 7.19 -18.21 16.73
N HIS A 364 7.25 -17.29 15.79
CA HIS A 364 6.41 -17.25 14.59
C HIS A 364 7.24 -17.42 13.30
N ALA A 365 8.47 -17.93 13.39
CA ALA A 365 9.41 -18.00 12.27
C ALA A 365 8.90 -18.68 10.98
N LYS A 366 7.93 -19.60 11.08
CA LYS A 366 7.32 -20.27 9.91
C LYS A 366 6.15 -19.51 9.33
N ASP A 367 5.55 -18.62 10.10
CA ASP A 367 4.34 -17.90 9.74
C ASP A 367 4.26 -16.59 10.54
N PRO A 368 5.16 -15.64 10.23
CA PRO A 368 5.35 -14.45 11.04
C PRO A 368 4.18 -13.49 10.88
N ILE A 369 4.02 -12.62 11.88
CA ILE A 369 3.21 -11.41 11.72
C ILE A 369 3.93 -10.48 10.73
N THR A 370 3.21 -9.89 9.78
CA THR A 370 3.80 -9.00 8.77
C THR A 370 3.17 -7.62 8.79
N LEU A 371 4.03 -6.59 8.67
CA LEU A 371 3.64 -5.19 8.53
C LEU A 371 4.16 -4.65 7.20
N HIS A 372 3.27 -4.19 6.33
CA HIS A 372 3.60 -3.64 5.00
C HIS A 372 3.01 -2.25 4.83
N ASP A 373 3.81 -1.25 4.44
CA ASP A 373 3.31 0.11 4.23
C ASP A 373 2.51 0.62 5.45
N VAL A 374 3.03 0.34 6.65
CA VAL A 374 2.45 0.75 7.92
C VAL A 374 3.19 2.00 8.39
N PHE A 375 2.50 3.13 8.35
CA PHE A 375 3.08 4.45 8.60
C PHE A 375 2.53 5.06 9.88
N PHE A 376 3.30 5.96 10.50
CA PHE A 376 2.91 6.63 11.74
C PHE A 376 3.14 8.12 11.64
N ARG A 377 2.18 8.90 12.13
CA ARG A 377 2.28 10.35 12.25
C ARG A 377 1.90 10.79 13.67
N VAL A 378 2.72 11.70 14.23
CA VAL A 378 2.43 12.40 15.49
C VAL A 378 2.57 13.90 15.26
N GLY A 379 1.44 14.61 15.15
CA GLY A 379 1.41 16.04 14.82
C GLY A 379 1.20 16.31 13.31
N GLY A 380 1.40 17.55 12.88
CA GLY A 380 1.32 17.99 11.47
C GLY A 380 -0.11 18.31 11.03
N ALA A 381 -1.06 17.40 11.25
CA ALA A 381 -2.49 17.62 10.97
C ALA A 381 -3.31 18.06 12.19
N GLY A 382 -2.64 18.68 13.18
CA GLY A 382 -3.22 19.02 14.49
C GLY A 382 -2.43 18.41 15.64
N VAL A 383 -2.93 18.55 16.87
CA VAL A 383 -2.25 17.98 18.05
C VAL A 383 -2.35 16.47 18.02
N GLY A 384 -1.20 15.80 17.96
CA GLY A 384 -1.07 14.35 18.10
C GLY A 384 -0.11 14.00 19.23
N ARG A 385 -0.44 13.01 20.06
CA ARG A 385 0.41 12.58 21.18
C ARG A 385 0.44 11.07 21.31
N ALA A 386 1.64 10.50 21.34
CA ALA A 386 1.85 9.08 21.62
C ALA A 386 3.18 8.88 22.35
N LYS A 387 3.21 7.98 23.35
CA LYS A 387 4.47 7.58 24.00
C LYS A 387 5.29 6.65 23.12
N VAL A 388 4.62 5.74 22.42
CA VAL A 388 5.22 4.78 21.50
C VAL A 388 4.36 4.76 20.23
N ASN A 389 4.99 4.77 19.05
CA ASN A 389 4.25 4.61 17.79
C ASN A 389 4.00 3.12 17.51
N LEU A 390 5.07 2.35 17.44
CA LEU A 390 5.07 0.92 17.18
C LEU A 390 5.78 0.18 18.30
N ARG A 391 5.09 -0.77 18.92
CA ARG A 391 5.71 -1.76 19.82
C ARG A 391 5.59 -3.13 19.19
N ILE A 392 6.70 -3.85 19.07
CA ILE A 392 6.74 -5.23 18.58
C ILE A 392 7.22 -6.12 19.72
N ASN A 393 6.31 -6.93 20.24
CA ASN A 393 6.58 -7.93 21.27
C ASN A 393 6.63 -9.34 20.67
N SER A 394 5.81 -9.65 19.66
CA SER A 394 5.82 -10.96 18.98
C SER A 394 7.12 -11.19 18.21
N ASN A 395 7.77 -12.31 18.49
CA ASN A 395 9.02 -12.69 17.82
C ASN A 395 8.81 -12.94 16.32
N ASP A 396 9.89 -12.80 15.55
CA ASP A 396 9.91 -13.09 14.11
C ASP A 396 9.04 -12.17 13.23
N THR A 397 8.37 -11.16 13.80
CA THR A 397 7.59 -10.15 13.06
C THR A 397 8.43 -9.53 11.93
N LEU A 398 7.88 -9.50 10.72
CA LEU A 398 8.50 -8.85 9.56
C LEU A 398 7.94 -7.43 9.39
N VAL A 399 8.83 -6.45 9.34
CA VAL A 399 8.48 -5.06 9.02
C VAL A 399 9.07 -4.72 7.66
N ASP A 400 8.22 -4.63 6.66
CA ASP A 400 8.60 -4.43 5.27
C ASP A 400 8.00 -3.11 4.77
N HIS A 401 8.79 -2.04 4.95
CA HIS A 401 8.45 -0.64 4.76
C HIS A 401 7.54 -0.04 5.86
N THR A 402 8.15 0.82 6.67
CA THR A 402 7.47 1.68 7.64
C THR A 402 8.13 3.05 7.67
N TRP A 403 7.38 4.07 8.05
CA TRP A 403 7.89 5.39 8.39
C TRP A 403 7.25 5.84 9.70
N ILE A 404 8.07 6.10 10.71
CA ILE A 404 7.62 6.54 12.03
C ILE A 404 7.99 8.01 12.18
N TRP A 405 7.03 8.90 11.94
CA TRP A 405 7.28 10.32 11.82
C TRP A 405 6.60 11.11 12.95
N ARG A 406 7.43 11.64 13.84
CA ARG A 406 7.01 12.79 14.66
C ARG A 406 7.13 14.02 13.77
N ALA A 407 6.01 14.70 13.55
CA ALA A 407 5.94 15.78 12.60
C ALA A 407 6.97 16.87 12.91
N ASP A 408 7.73 17.28 11.90
CA ASP A 408 8.68 18.41 11.96
C ASP A 408 8.09 19.71 11.40
N HIS A 409 6.93 19.65 10.74
CA HIS A 409 6.19 20.81 10.22
C HIS A 409 4.67 20.54 10.18
N GLY A 410 3.90 21.61 9.94
CA GLY A 410 2.44 21.60 9.98
C GLY A 410 1.88 22.09 11.33
N ALA A 411 0.59 21.85 11.55
CA ALA A 411 -0.10 22.27 12.77
C ALA A 411 0.12 21.29 13.93
N GLY A 412 0.19 21.80 15.17
CA GLY A 412 0.35 20.97 16.36
C GLY A 412 1.73 20.31 16.49
N VAL A 413 2.75 20.88 15.85
CA VAL A 413 4.16 20.49 15.95
C VAL A 413 4.85 21.31 17.05
N GLY A 414 5.65 20.65 17.88
CA GLY A 414 6.36 21.26 19.01
C GLY A 414 6.68 20.26 20.09
#